data_AF-A0A9D2LA33-F1
#
_entry.id   AF-A0A9D2LA33-F1
#
_cell.length_a   1.000
_cell.length_b   1.000
_cell.length_c   1.000
_cell.angle_alpha   90.00
_cell.angle_beta   90.00
_cell.angle_gamma   90.00
#
_symmetry.space_group_name_H-M   'P 1'
#
loop_
_entity.id
_entity.type
_entity.pdbx_description
1 polymer ?
#
loop_
_entity_poly.entity_id
_entity_poly.type
_entity_poly.pdbx_seq_one_letter_code
_entity_poly.pdbx_strand_id
1 'polypeptide(L)'
;VSILLDLISTVLTNANSVQKIGTFGDEVGLSQIMIAIDPGKFQSADVTDRIVDELIEDIHSSVPVTEGGKVFYPGEIEIGTRKDNQKNGIPVIEEVWEQIKQF
;
A
#
# COMPACT_ATOMS: atom_id res chain seq x y z
N VAL A 1 11.91 4.01 -9.71
CA VAL A 1 10.44 4.30 -9.76
C VAL A 1 10.12 5.74 -9.37
N SER A 2 10.73 6.33 -8.33
CA SER A 2 10.43 7.70 -7.85
C SER A 2 10.39 8.79 -8.96
N ILE A 3 11.43 8.91 -9.79
CA ILE A 3 11.48 9.91 -10.88
C ILE A 3 10.33 9.72 -11.89
N LEU A 4 9.98 8.47 -12.20
CA LEU A 4 8.88 8.17 -13.12
C LEU A 4 7.54 8.61 -12.54
N LEU A 5 7.30 8.36 -11.25
CA LEU A 5 6.06 8.78 -10.59
C LEU A 5 5.96 10.31 -10.50
N ASP A 6 7.07 11.00 -10.18
CA ASP A 6 7.13 12.46 -10.17
C ASP A 6 6.84 13.05 -11.55
N LEU A 7 7.43 12.46 -12.60
CA LEU A 7 7.21 12.88 -13.97
C LEU A 7 5.75 12.68 -14.41
N ILE A 8 5.19 11.47 -14.23
CA ILE A 8 3.82 11.17 -14.64
C ILE A 8 2.83 12.04 -13.85
N SER A 9 3.01 12.18 -12.53
CA SER A 9 2.15 13.02 -11.69
C SER A 9 2.19 14.48 -12.11
N THR A 10 3.37 15.05 -12.29
CA THR A 10 3.54 16.44 -12.72
C THR A 10 2.95 16.68 -14.12
N VAL A 11 3.23 15.80 -15.08
CA VAL A 11 2.80 15.98 -16.48
C VAL A 11 1.28 15.82 -16.63
N LEU A 12 0.69 14.78 -16.03
CA LEU A 12 -0.75 14.50 -16.22
C LEU A 12 -1.64 15.48 -15.46
N THR A 13 -1.18 16.01 -14.33
CA THR A 13 -1.98 16.92 -13.50
C THR A 13 -1.63 18.39 -13.69
N ASN A 14 -0.50 18.69 -14.34
CA ASN A 14 0.12 20.02 -14.39
C ASN A 14 0.34 20.64 -12.98
N ALA A 15 0.46 19.80 -11.96
CA ALA A 15 0.72 20.20 -10.57
C ALA A 15 2.23 20.26 -10.28
N ASN A 16 2.62 20.24 -9.00
CA ASN A 16 4.01 20.46 -8.60
C ASN A 16 4.83 19.17 -8.63
N SER A 17 6.06 19.26 -9.14
CA SER A 17 7.05 18.19 -8.97
C SER A 17 7.61 18.17 -7.55
N VAL A 18 8.22 17.04 -7.17
CA VAL A 18 8.94 16.87 -5.89
C VAL A 18 9.98 17.98 -5.69
N GLN A 19 10.72 18.33 -6.75
CA GLN A 19 11.70 19.42 -6.68
C GLN A 19 11.05 20.75 -6.32
N LYS A 20 9.89 21.06 -6.93
CA LYS A 20 9.17 22.31 -6.67
C LYS A 20 8.55 22.33 -5.27
N ILE A 21 7.97 21.21 -4.83
CA ILE A 21 7.42 21.05 -3.47
C ILE A 21 8.52 21.30 -2.42
N GLY A 22 9.74 20.81 -2.64
CA GLY A 22 10.88 21.05 -1.76
C GLY A 22 11.33 22.52 -1.63
N THR A 23 10.75 23.43 -2.41
CA THR A 23 10.99 24.88 -2.27
C THR A 23 9.98 25.59 -1.36
N PHE A 24 8.94 24.88 -0.93
CA PHE A 24 7.91 25.43 -0.05
C PHE A 24 8.36 25.35 1.42
N GLY A 25 7.84 26.25 2.26
CA GLY A 25 8.12 26.23 3.70
C GLY A 25 7.47 25.05 4.42
N ASP A 26 6.31 24.63 3.93
CA ASP A 26 5.57 23.43 4.37
C ASP A 26 5.38 22.48 3.19
N GLU A 27 5.29 21.17 3.46
CA GLU A 27 5.06 20.16 2.44
C GLU A 27 3.59 20.14 1.99
N VAL A 28 3.25 21.09 1.11
CA VAL A 28 1.88 21.30 0.60
C VAL A 28 1.83 21.29 -0.93
N GLY A 29 0.63 21.17 -1.50
CA GLY A 29 0.45 21.19 -2.96
C GLY A 29 0.96 19.93 -3.66
N LEU A 30 0.79 18.77 -3.00
CA LEU A 30 1.20 17.46 -3.49
C LEU A 30 0.40 17.05 -4.74
N SER A 31 1.08 16.40 -5.66
CA SER A 31 0.48 15.81 -6.86
C SER A 31 0.07 14.37 -6.60
N GLN A 32 -1.17 13.99 -6.95
CA GLN A 32 -1.69 12.63 -6.79
C GLN A 32 -2.33 12.12 -8.09
N ILE A 33 -2.10 10.84 -8.39
CA ILE A 33 -2.77 10.11 -9.48
C ILE A 33 -3.40 8.87 -8.88
N MET A 34 -4.63 8.56 -9.32
CA MET A 34 -5.32 7.30 -9.05
C MET A 34 -5.57 6.58 -10.37
N ILE A 35 -5.21 5.30 -10.45
CA ILE A 35 -5.43 4.45 -11.63
C ILE A 35 -6.35 3.31 -11.23
N ALA A 36 -7.48 3.19 -11.92
CA ALA A 36 -8.40 2.07 -11.77
C ALA A 36 -8.42 1.26 -13.07
N ILE A 37 -8.24 -0.06 -12.95
CA ILE A 37 -8.31 -1.01 -14.06
C ILE A 37 -9.43 -1.98 -13.74
N ASP A 38 -10.38 -2.12 -14.65
CA ASP A 38 -11.49 -3.08 -14.53
C ASP A 38 -11.07 -4.44 -15.13
N PRO A 39 -10.77 -5.47 -14.31
CA PRO A 39 -10.39 -6.79 -14.83
C PRO A 39 -11.50 -7.45 -15.64
N GLY A 40 -12.77 -7.10 -15.39
CA GLY A 40 -13.93 -7.61 -16.13
C GLY A 40 -13.95 -7.20 -17.61
N LYS A 41 -13.11 -6.25 -18.01
CA LYS A 41 -12.91 -5.90 -19.43
C LYS A 41 -11.99 -6.85 -20.18
N PHE A 42 -11.24 -7.70 -19.48
CA PHE A 42 -10.23 -8.58 -20.07
C PHE A 42 -10.58 -10.06 -19.93
N GLN A 43 -11.23 -10.44 -18.83
CA GLN A 43 -11.58 -11.82 -18.53
C GLN A 43 -12.78 -11.91 -17.58
N SER A 44 -13.30 -13.11 -17.37
CA SER A 44 -14.40 -13.34 -16.43
C SER A 44 -13.90 -13.37 -14.98
N ALA A 45 -14.84 -13.19 -14.04
CA ALA A 45 -14.52 -13.18 -12.61
C ALA A 45 -13.96 -14.54 -12.15
N ASP A 46 -14.51 -15.66 -12.63
CA ASP A 46 -14.06 -17.00 -12.28
C ASP A 46 -12.62 -17.29 -12.73
N VAL A 47 -12.22 -16.82 -13.90
CA VAL A 47 -10.84 -16.94 -14.37
C VAL A 47 -9.93 -16.01 -13.56
N THR A 48 -10.43 -14.85 -13.12
CA THR A 48 -9.67 -13.88 -12.31
C THR A 48 -9.38 -14.46 -10.95
N ASP A 49 -10.41 -14.96 -10.28
CA ASP A 49 -10.33 -15.57 -8.96
C ASP A 49 -9.38 -16.78 -8.99
N ARG A 50 -9.50 -17.65 -10.00
CA ARG A 50 -8.59 -18.80 -10.15
C ARG A 50 -7.12 -18.37 -10.30
N ILE A 51 -6.83 -17.35 -11.11
CA ILE A 51 -5.45 -16.86 -11.28
C ILE A 51 -4.91 -16.29 -9.96
N VAL A 52 -5.75 -15.58 -9.21
CA VAL A 52 -5.37 -15.03 -7.89
C VAL A 52 -5.09 -16.16 -6.91
N ASP A 53 -5.96 -17.17 -6.83
CA ASP A 53 -5.80 -18.32 -5.93
C ASP A 53 -4.53 -19.11 -6.26
N GLU A 54 -4.28 -19.42 -7.54
CA GLU A 54 -3.07 -20.12 -8.00
C GLU A 54 -1.79 -19.35 -7.63
N LEU A 55 -1.80 -18.01 -7.73
CA LEU A 55 -0.66 -17.18 -7.36
C LEU A 55 -0.42 -17.18 -5.84
N ILE A 56 -1.49 -17.12 -5.04
CA ILE A 56 -1.38 -17.18 -3.58
C ILE A 56 -0.79 -18.53 -3.15
N GLU A 57 -1.28 -19.63 -3.73
CA GLU A 57 -0.76 -20.97 -3.46
C GLU A 57 0.73 -21.09 -3.83
N ASP A 58 1.14 -20.57 -4.99
CA ASP A 58 2.54 -20.58 -5.42
C ASP A 58 3.45 -19.82 -4.42
N ILE A 59 3.02 -18.63 -3.99
CA ILE A 59 3.75 -17.83 -2.99
C ILE A 59 3.87 -18.58 -1.66
N HIS A 60 2.77 -19.16 -1.17
CA HIS A 60 2.78 -19.91 0.10
C HIS A 60 3.58 -21.21 0.02
N SER A 61 3.74 -21.79 -1.16
CA SER A 61 4.56 -22.99 -1.39
C SER A 61 6.07 -22.69 -1.45
N SER A 62 6.46 -21.41 -1.52
CA SER A 62 7.85 -20.99 -1.67
C SER A 62 8.70 -21.33 -0.43
N VAL A 63 9.96 -21.71 -0.67
CA VAL A 63 10.91 -22.04 0.41
C VAL A 63 11.28 -20.77 1.18
N PRO A 64 10.98 -20.68 2.49
CA PRO A 64 11.37 -19.53 3.29
C PRO A 64 12.89 -19.45 3.46
N VAL A 65 13.43 -18.23 3.56
CA VAL A 65 14.87 -17.99 3.78
C VAL A 65 15.32 -18.49 5.16
N THR A 66 14.43 -18.44 6.15
CA THR A 66 14.69 -18.90 7.51
C THR A 66 13.90 -20.17 7.81
N GLU A 67 14.53 -21.11 8.52
CA GLU A 67 13.84 -22.33 8.96
C GLU A 67 12.63 -21.99 9.85
N GLY A 68 11.47 -22.55 9.51
CA GLY A 68 10.19 -22.22 10.16
C GLY A 68 9.59 -20.87 9.78
N GLY A 69 10.21 -20.13 8.85
CA GLY A 69 9.67 -18.88 8.31
C GLY A 69 8.41 -19.08 7.46
N LYS A 70 7.76 -17.96 7.12
CA LYS A 70 6.62 -17.93 6.19
C LYS A 70 6.89 -16.92 5.09
N VAL A 71 6.41 -17.22 3.88
CA VAL A 71 6.40 -16.29 2.76
C VAL A 71 5.00 -15.71 2.65
N PHE A 72 4.91 -14.39 2.52
CA PHE A 72 3.65 -13.66 2.48
C PHE A 72 3.51 -12.92 1.15
N TYR A 73 2.30 -12.82 0.63
CA TYR A 73 2.02 -11.91 -0.48
C TYR A 73 1.80 -10.48 0.03
N PRO A 74 1.98 -9.45 -0.82
CA PRO A 74 1.77 -8.06 -0.42
C PRO A 74 0.35 -7.82 0.13
N GLY A 75 0.24 -7.29 1.35
CA GLY A 75 -1.04 -7.02 2.02
C GLY A 75 -1.52 -8.11 2.99
N GLU A 76 -0.94 -9.30 2.97
CA GLU A 76 -1.37 -10.42 3.83
C GLU A 76 -1.15 -10.13 5.32
N ILE A 77 0.01 -9.57 5.65
CA ILE A 77 0.39 -9.20 7.03
C ILE A 77 -0.56 -8.11 7.55
N GLU A 78 -0.85 -7.10 6.73
CA GLU A 78 -1.72 -5.98 7.06
C GLU A 78 -3.17 -6.43 7.32
N ILE A 79 -3.67 -7.43 6.57
CA ILE A 79 -4.97 -8.05 6.84
C ILE A 79 -4.98 -8.70 8.22
N GLY A 80 -3.92 -9.42 8.58
CA GLY A 80 -3.75 -10.02 9.91
C GLY A 80 -3.75 -8.97 11.01
N THR A 81 -2.90 -7.94 10.88
CA THR A 81 -2.81 -6.82 11.83
C THR A 81 -4.15 -6.08 11.96
N ARG A 82 -4.88 -5.87 10.87
CA ARG A 82 -6.21 -5.23 10.93
C ARG A 82 -7.21 -6.08 11.71
N LYS A 83 -7.23 -7.41 11.52
CA LYS A 83 -8.12 -8.31 12.27
C LYS A 83 -7.79 -8.30 13.76
N ASP A 84 -6.50 -8.31 14.10
CA ASP A 84 -6.05 -8.25 15.50
C ASP A 84 -6.43 -6.91 16.14
N ASN A 85 -6.12 -5.79 15.47
CA ASN A 85 -6.45 -4.45 15.94
C ASN A 85 -7.96 -4.24 16.13
N GLN A 86 -8.80 -4.83 15.27
CA GLN A 86 -10.26 -4.76 15.43
C GLN A 86 -10.74 -5.51 16.67
N LYS A 87 -10.06 -6.59 17.05
CA LYS A 87 -10.41 -7.41 18.21
C LYS A 87 -9.84 -6.87 19.53
N ASN A 88 -8.59 -6.42 19.49
CA ASN A 88 -7.77 -6.13 20.67
C ASN A 88 -7.47 -4.63 20.85
N GLY A 89 -7.89 -3.79 19.91
CA GLY A 89 -7.56 -2.36 19.86
C GLY A 89 -6.31 -2.07 19.03
N ILE A 90 -6.22 -0.83 18.52
CA ILE A 90 -5.05 -0.40 17.75
C ILE A 90 -3.92 -0.08 18.75
N PRO A 91 -2.74 -0.73 18.64
CA PRO A 91 -1.61 -0.38 19.47
C PRO A 91 -1.15 1.04 19.14
N VAL A 92 -0.96 1.85 20.18
CA VAL A 92 -0.45 3.21 20.08
C VAL A 92 0.77 3.37 20.97
N ILE A 93 1.68 4.27 20.57
CA ILE A 93 2.82 4.65 21.41
C ILE A 93 2.28 5.59 22.49
N GLU A 94 2.55 5.28 23.76
CA GLU A 94 1.99 6.03 24.89
C GLU A 94 2.34 7.52 24.82
N GLU A 95 3.57 7.84 24.44
CA GLU A 95 4.05 9.22 24.28
C GLU A 95 3.21 10.02 23.26
N VAL A 96 2.82 9.37 22.16
CA VAL A 96 1.95 9.97 21.13
C VAL A 96 0.52 10.10 21.66
N TRP A 97 0.04 9.11 22.41
CA TRP A 97 -1.30 9.13 23.00
C TRP A 97 -1.47 10.25 24.02
N GLU A 98 -0.46 10.49 24.86
CA GLU A 98 -0.43 11.61 25.81
C GLU A 98 -0.43 12.97 25.10
N GLN A 99 0.29 13.11 23.98
CA GLN A 99 0.24 14.32 23.17
C GLN A 99 -1.16 14.55 22.60
N ILE A 100 -1.82 13.51 22.09
CA ILE A 100 -3.18 13.61 21.54
C ILE A 100 -4.18 14.07 22.60
N LYS A 101 -4.07 13.59 23.84
CA LYS A 101 -4.95 13.97 24.95
C LYS A 101 -4.81 15.43 25.41
N GLN A 102 -3.76 16.13 24.99
CA GLN A 102 -3.51 17.53 25.36
C GLN A 102 -4.13 18.54 24.38
N PHE A 103 -4.65 18.07 23.24
CA PHE A 103 -5.48 18.86 22.32
C PHE A 103 -6.91 19.01 22.86
#